data_AF-A0A928LAS0-F1
#
_entry.id   AF-A0A928LAS0-F1
#
_cell.length_a   1.000
_cell.length_b   1.000
_cell.length_c   1.000
_cell.angle_alpha   90.00
_cell.angle_beta   90.00
_cell.angle_gamma   90.00
#
_symmetry.space_group_name_H-M   'P 1'
#
loop_
_entity.id
_entity.type
_entity.pdbx_description
1 polymer ?
#
loop_
_entity_poly.entity_id
_entity_poly.type
_entity_poly.pdbx_seq_one_letter_code
_entity_poly.pdbx_strand_id
1 'polypeptide(L)'
;MVYVTGDMHGDIARFKDPEIKKLKKGDTLIICGDFGFIWDNSKKEKSLLKKLAEKDYTIAFVDGCHENFDILERYDVVEWNGGKARIIEPNIIHLMRGQVFTIEDKRIFTFGGGHSQDFEYRGDGSNWWEQEQPTHSEILEAIDNLADYSNTVDYIITHEPPASLKDCLGVDVFQRLEVHAFFEDIIKVCYYQKWFFGKCHIDKHIPIKFYAVFDHVYQLK
;
A
#
# COMPACT_ATOMS: atom_id res chain seq x y z
N MET A 1 -10.19 0.84 15.17
CA MET A 1 -9.24 1.96 14.87
C MET A 1 -8.39 1.62 13.66
N VAL A 2 -7.77 2.61 13.01
CA VAL A 2 -6.87 2.38 11.86
C VAL A 2 -5.42 2.72 12.21
N TYR A 3 -4.50 1.86 11.82
CA TYR A 3 -3.06 1.97 11.98
C TYR A 3 -2.38 1.84 10.62
N VAL A 4 -1.23 2.49 10.44
CA VAL A 4 -0.47 2.46 9.18
C VAL A 4 0.99 2.15 9.45
N THR A 5 1.57 1.22 8.68
CA THR A 5 3.01 0.95 8.60
C THR A 5 3.41 0.71 7.13
N GLY A 6 4.67 0.49 6.79
CA GLY A 6 5.12 0.30 5.39
C GLY A 6 6.05 -0.88 5.21
N ASP A 7 6.22 -1.33 3.97
CA ASP A 7 7.33 -2.16 3.48
C ASP A 7 7.76 -3.29 4.43
N MET A 8 6.90 -4.29 4.59
CA MET A 8 7.16 -5.39 5.52
C MET A 8 8.13 -6.43 4.95
N HIS A 9 8.24 -6.56 3.63
CA HIS A 9 9.15 -7.48 2.93
C HIS A 9 9.08 -8.93 3.45
N GLY A 10 7.88 -9.38 3.86
CA GLY A 10 7.68 -10.71 4.43
C GLY A 10 8.32 -10.92 5.82
N ASP A 11 8.81 -9.86 6.48
CA ASP A 11 9.41 -9.96 7.80
C ASP A 11 8.34 -10.06 8.91
N ILE A 12 8.04 -11.30 9.29
CA ILE A 12 7.12 -11.62 10.38
C ILE A 12 7.56 -11.03 11.74
N ALA A 13 8.83 -10.68 11.92
CA ALA A 13 9.30 -10.08 13.16
C ALA A 13 8.72 -8.68 13.37
N ARG A 14 8.35 -7.96 12.30
CA ARG A 14 7.72 -6.63 12.40
C ARG A 14 6.37 -6.65 13.11
N PHE A 15 5.63 -7.76 13.04
CA PHE A 15 4.41 -7.98 13.85
C PHE A 15 4.68 -8.11 15.36
N LYS A 16 5.94 -8.11 15.81
CA LYS A 16 6.31 -8.06 17.23
C LYS A 16 6.42 -6.64 17.78
N ASP A 17 6.29 -5.62 16.93
CA ASP A 17 6.28 -4.21 17.31
C ASP A 17 5.28 -3.94 18.45
N PRO A 18 5.64 -3.15 19.48
CA PRO A 18 4.77 -2.87 20.61
C PRO A 18 3.43 -2.22 20.24
N GLU A 19 3.37 -1.38 19.21
CA GLU A 19 2.13 -0.77 18.75
C GLU A 19 1.26 -1.79 18.01
N ILE A 20 1.85 -2.61 17.12
CA ILE A 20 1.11 -3.69 16.43
C ILE A 20 0.52 -4.69 17.46
N LYS A 21 1.27 -5.01 18.52
CA LYS A 21 0.79 -5.88 19.60
C LYS A 21 -0.39 -5.34 20.39
N LYS A 22 -0.65 -4.03 20.34
CA LYS A 22 -1.79 -3.41 21.04
C LYS A 22 -3.09 -3.46 20.23
N LEU A 23 -3.02 -3.80 18.94
CA LEU A 23 -4.21 -3.90 18.09
C LEU A 23 -5.17 -4.95 18.64
N LYS A 24 -6.44 -4.63 18.56
CA LYS A 24 -7.56 -5.41 19.10
C LYS A 24 -8.51 -5.78 17.99
N LYS A 25 -9.47 -6.63 18.34
CA LYS A 25 -10.58 -6.96 17.45
C LYS A 25 -11.30 -5.71 16.94
N GLY A 26 -11.46 -5.63 15.62
CA GLY A 26 -12.04 -4.47 14.93
C GLY A 26 -11.02 -3.41 14.52
N ASP A 27 -9.77 -3.50 14.95
CA ASP A 27 -8.72 -2.62 14.41
C ASP A 27 -8.29 -3.07 13.01
N THR A 28 -7.79 -2.12 12.23
CA THR A 28 -7.19 -2.35 10.90
C THR A 28 -5.76 -1.82 10.89
N LEU A 29 -4.80 -2.68 10.51
CA LEU A 29 -3.44 -2.29 10.15
C LEU A 29 -3.35 -2.21 8.63
N ILE A 30 -3.00 -1.06 8.07
CA ILE A 30 -2.77 -0.86 6.64
C ILE A 30 -1.27 -0.78 6.38
N ILE A 31 -0.78 -1.55 5.42
CA ILE A 31 0.63 -1.63 5.03
C ILE A 31 0.83 -0.91 3.69
N CYS A 32 1.71 0.08 3.66
CA CYS A 32 2.00 0.95 2.52
C CYS A 32 2.90 0.27 1.45
N GLY A 33 2.54 -0.92 0.97
CA GLY A 33 3.32 -1.62 -0.04
C GLY A 33 4.28 -2.68 0.51
N ASP A 34 4.84 -3.45 -0.41
CA ASP A 34 5.81 -4.52 -0.18
C ASP A 34 5.45 -5.38 1.05
N PHE A 35 4.24 -5.95 1.03
CA PHE A 35 3.74 -6.87 2.04
C PHE A 35 4.63 -8.12 2.12
N GLY A 36 4.94 -8.73 0.97
CA GLY A 36 5.99 -9.74 0.83
C GLY A 36 5.70 -11.10 1.47
N PHE A 37 4.47 -11.37 1.89
CA PHE A 37 4.03 -12.69 2.41
C PHE A 37 3.36 -13.57 1.35
N ILE A 38 3.32 -13.14 0.07
CA ILE A 38 2.68 -13.86 -1.04
C ILE A 38 3.68 -13.87 -2.21
N TRP A 39 4.40 -14.96 -2.40
CA TRP A 39 5.56 -15.01 -3.31
C TRP A 39 5.73 -16.33 -4.07
N ASP A 40 5.64 -17.48 -3.41
CA ASP A 40 5.99 -18.78 -4.01
C ASP A 40 5.02 -19.91 -3.68
N ASN A 41 3.97 -19.66 -2.88
CA ASN A 41 3.04 -20.67 -2.40
C ASN A 41 3.72 -21.82 -1.62
N SER A 42 4.94 -21.61 -1.11
CA SER A 42 5.67 -22.60 -0.36
C SER A 42 4.98 -22.95 0.96
N LYS A 43 5.37 -24.09 1.55
CA LYS A 43 4.90 -24.48 2.89
C LYS A 43 5.26 -23.44 3.94
N LYS A 44 6.38 -22.73 3.78
CA LYS A 44 6.84 -21.69 4.71
C LYS A 44 5.90 -20.48 4.62
N GLU A 45 5.63 -20.00 3.42
CA GLU A 45 4.69 -18.91 3.15
C GLU A 45 3.30 -19.21 3.73
N LYS A 46 2.72 -20.35 3.38
CA LYS A 46 1.39 -20.76 3.87
C LYS A 46 1.33 -20.84 5.40
N SER A 47 2.42 -21.26 6.04
CA SER A 47 2.54 -21.27 7.51
C SER A 47 2.59 -19.86 8.10
N LEU A 48 3.23 -18.90 7.41
CA LEU A 48 3.25 -17.50 7.83
C LEU A 48 1.88 -16.85 7.64
N LEU A 49 1.26 -16.99 6.46
CA LEU A 49 -0.09 -16.49 6.19
C LEU A 49 -1.11 -17.03 7.21
N LYS A 50 -1.03 -18.33 7.55
CA LYS A 50 -1.89 -18.90 8.60
C LYS A 50 -1.70 -18.20 9.97
N LYS A 51 -0.46 -17.88 10.37
CA LYS A 51 -0.20 -17.15 11.62
C LYS A 51 -0.72 -15.71 11.58
N LEU A 52 -0.70 -15.08 10.41
CA LEU A 52 -1.30 -13.76 10.20
C LEU A 52 -2.84 -13.85 10.19
N ALA A 53 -3.39 -14.96 9.68
CA ALA A 53 -4.82 -15.22 9.66
C ALA A 53 -5.42 -15.45 11.07
N GLU A 54 -4.59 -15.87 12.03
CA GLU A 54 -4.97 -16.03 13.44
C GLU A 54 -5.07 -14.69 14.20
N LYS A 55 -4.79 -13.55 13.57
CA LYS A 55 -4.92 -12.23 14.22
C LYS A 55 -6.38 -11.79 14.27
N ASP A 56 -6.80 -11.28 15.42
CA ASP A 56 -8.18 -10.81 15.63
C ASP A 56 -8.49 -9.45 14.96
N TYR A 57 -7.50 -8.82 14.33
CA TYR A 57 -7.61 -7.54 13.62
C TYR A 57 -7.38 -7.73 12.11
N THR A 58 -7.83 -6.76 11.33
CA THR A 58 -7.64 -6.75 9.88
C THR A 58 -6.23 -6.31 9.51
N ILE A 59 -5.57 -7.05 8.63
CA ILE A 59 -4.31 -6.69 7.98
C ILE A 59 -4.67 -6.34 6.53
N ALA A 60 -4.63 -5.07 6.20
CA ALA A 60 -4.81 -4.59 4.85
C ALA A 60 -3.48 -4.12 4.27
N PHE A 61 -3.31 -4.19 2.96
CA PHE A 61 -2.11 -3.70 2.30
C PHE A 61 -2.45 -3.16 0.91
N VAL A 62 -1.72 -2.12 0.49
CA VAL A 62 -1.58 -1.82 -0.94
C VAL A 62 -0.40 -2.63 -1.46
N ASP A 63 -0.43 -3.04 -2.72
CA ASP A 63 0.71 -3.70 -3.36
C ASP A 63 1.87 -2.71 -3.56
N GLY A 64 3.10 -3.20 -3.50
CA GLY A 64 4.28 -2.43 -3.87
C GLY A 64 4.94 -2.94 -5.14
N CYS A 65 6.24 -2.72 -5.28
CA CYS A 65 7.02 -3.28 -6.41
C CYS A 65 7.61 -4.66 -6.09
N HIS A 66 7.57 -5.09 -4.84
CA HIS A 66 8.02 -6.39 -4.38
C HIS A 66 6.85 -7.31 -4.03
N GLU A 67 5.99 -7.57 -5.02
CA GLU A 67 4.88 -8.53 -4.92
C GLU A 67 4.93 -9.52 -6.09
N ASN A 68 4.44 -10.74 -5.86
CA ASN A 68 4.24 -11.69 -6.95
C ASN A 68 2.85 -11.47 -7.58
N PHE A 69 2.79 -10.68 -8.65
CA PHE A 69 1.54 -10.34 -9.33
C PHE A 69 0.85 -11.56 -9.97
N ASP A 70 1.61 -12.55 -10.47
CA ASP A 70 1.02 -13.78 -11.03
C ASP A 70 0.22 -14.57 -9.99
N ILE A 71 0.55 -14.46 -8.71
CA ILE A 71 -0.19 -15.08 -7.61
C ILE A 71 -1.28 -14.14 -7.12
N LEU A 72 -0.95 -12.86 -6.89
CA LEU A 72 -1.86 -11.87 -6.32
C LEU A 72 -3.11 -11.68 -7.21
N GLU A 73 -2.94 -11.69 -8.54
CA GLU A 73 -4.03 -11.51 -9.49
C GLU A 73 -4.97 -12.72 -9.63
N ARG A 74 -4.60 -13.89 -9.07
CA ARG A 74 -5.46 -15.09 -9.06
C ARG A 74 -6.56 -15.04 -8.01
N TYR A 75 -6.44 -14.18 -7.01
CA TYR A 75 -7.48 -14.01 -6.00
C TYR A 75 -8.64 -13.24 -6.62
N ASP A 76 -9.88 -13.68 -6.37
CA ASP A 76 -11.05 -13.00 -6.93
C ASP A 76 -11.15 -11.55 -6.42
N VAL A 77 -11.58 -10.66 -7.32
CA VAL A 77 -11.90 -9.28 -6.97
C VAL A 77 -13.29 -9.24 -6.35
N VAL A 78 -13.41 -8.61 -5.18
CA VAL A 78 -14.66 -8.43 -4.46
C VAL A 78 -14.84 -6.97 -4.06
N GLU A 79 -16.09 -6.56 -3.82
CA GLU A 79 -16.38 -5.31 -3.13
C GLU A 79 -16.17 -5.48 -1.62
N TRP A 80 -15.34 -4.61 -1.03
CA TRP A 80 -15.07 -4.60 0.40
C TRP A 80 -14.99 -3.16 0.90
N ASN A 81 -15.79 -2.80 1.91
CA ASN A 81 -15.79 -1.46 2.52
C ASN A 81 -15.87 -0.29 1.52
N GLY A 82 -16.57 -0.48 0.39
CA GLY A 82 -16.84 0.57 -0.60
C GLY A 82 -15.85 0.65 -1.77
N GLY A 83 -14.88 -0.25 -1.85
CA GLY A 83 -13.98 -0.35 -3.00
C GLY A 83 -13.61 -1.80 -3.36
N LYS A 84 -12.98 -1.97 -4.52
CA LYS A 84 -12.50 -3.27 -4.99
C LYS A 84 -11.30 -3.76 -4.18
N ALA A 85 -11.35 -4.99 -3.73
CA ALA A 85 -10.27 -5.62 -2.96
C ALA A 85 -10.10 -7.08 -3.37
N ARG A 86 -8.99 -7.69 -2.95
CA ARG A 86 -8.81 -9.15 -2.98
C ARG A 86 -8.68 -9.69 -1.56
N ILE A 87 -9.44 -10.72 -1.25
CA ILE A 87 -9.42 -11.36 0.07
C ILE A 87 -8.42 -12.52 0.01
N ILE A 88 -7.26 -12.33 0.65
CA ILE A 88 -6.20 -13.36 0.71
C ILE A 88 -6.57 -14.39 1.78
N GLU A 89 -6.98 -13.89 2.94
CA GLU A 89 -7.56 -14.62 4.07
C GLU A 89 -8.68 -13.75 4.66
N PRO A 90 -9.60 -14.28 5.49
CA PRO A 90 -10.73 -13.49 6.01
C PRO A 90 -10.37 -12.16 6.68
N ASN A 91 -9.16 -12.03 7.23
CA ASN A 91 -8.64 -10.81 7.83
C ASN A 91 -7.43 -10.21 7.07
N ILE A 92 -7.01 -10.77 5.92
CA ILE A 92 -5.88 -10.27 5.12
C ILE A 92 -6.41 -9.77 3.77
N ILE A 93 -6.32 -8.47 3.55
CA ILE A 93 -7.02 -7.78 2.47
C ILE A 93 -6.03 -6.99 1.59
N HIS A 94 -5.98 -7.29 0.30
CA HIS A 94 -5.31 -6.43 -0.67
C HIS A 94 -6.27 -5.33 -1.11
N LEU A 95 -5.92 -4.09 -0.81
CA LEU A 95 -6.64 -2.88 -1.23
C LEU A 95 -6.20 -2.53 -2.64
N MET A 96 -7.09 -2.66 -3.62
CA MET A 96 -6.72 -2.43 -5.02
C MET A 96 -6.44 -0.97 -5.29
N ARG A 97 -5.66 -0.75 -6.35
CA ARG A 97 -5.25 0.59 -6.80
C ARG A 97 -6.46 1.41 -7.21
N GLY A 98 -6.42 2.71 -6.89
CA GLY A 98 -7.43 3.69 -7.31
C GLY A 98 -8.75 3.63 -6.56
N GLN A 99 -8.86 2.84 -5.49
CA GLN A 99 -10.11 2.69 -4.75
C GLN A 99 -10.18 3.66 -3.56
N VAL A 100 -11.40 3.96 -3.12
CA VAL A 100 -11.68 4.69 -1.88
C VAL A 100 -12.45 3.78 -0.93
N PHE A 101 -11.87 3.49 0.22
CA PHE A 101 -12.47 2.63 1.25
C PHE A 101 -13.00 3.45 2.42
N THR A 102 -14.11 3.00 3.00
CA THR A 102 -14.60 3.50 4.30
C THR A 102 -14.25 2.51 5.40
N ILE A 103 -13.21 2.80 6.18
CA ILE A 103 -12.70 1.93 7.25
C ILE A 103 -12.73 2.71 8.56
N GLU A 104 -13.46 2.22 9.56
CA GLU A 104 -13.60 2.88 10.87
C GLU A 104 -13.99 4.37 10.74
N ASP A 105 -15.03 4.61 9.93
CA ASP A 105 -15.60 5.93 9.59
C ASP A 105 -14.65 6.90 8.86
N LYS A 106 -13.50 6.41 8.37
CA LYS A 106 -12.53 7.19 7.60
C LYS A 106 -12.56 6.80 6.13
N ARG A 107 -12.58 7.80 5.25
CA ARG A 107 -12.39 7.61 3.80
C ARG A 107 -10.91 7.55 3.49
N ILE A 108 -10.46 6.44 2.95
CA ILE A 108 -9.06 6.17 2.67
C ILE A 108 -8.92 5.86 1.18
N PHE A 109 -8.26 6.76 0.45
CA PHE A 109 -7.87 6.49 -0.93
C PHE A 109 -6.57 5.66 -0.92
N THR A 110 -6.52 4.62 -1.75
CA THR A 110 -5.39 3.70 -1.81
C THR A 110 -4.83 3.56 -3.21
N PHE A 111 -3.50 3.55 -3.31
CA PHE A 111 -2.85 3.36 -4.60
C PHE A 111 -1.47 2.68 -4.47
N GLY A 112 -1.42 1.40 -4.83
CA GLY A 112 -0.20 0.58 -4.84
C GLY A 112 0.62 0.71 -6.13
N GLY A 113 1.54 -0.23 -6.31
CA GLY A 113 2.45 -0.32 -7.46
C GLY A 113 3.70 0.54 -7.33
N GLY A 114 4.52 0.53 -8.36
CA GLY A 114 5.77 1.26 -8.44
C GLY A 114 6.72 0.66 -9.47
N HIS A 115 8.02 0.76 -9.21
CA HIS A 115 9.03 0.13 -10.07
C HIS A 115 10.23 -0.34 -9.28
N SER A 116 10.57 -1.62 -9.41
CA SER A 116 11.75 -2.22 -8.80
C SER A 116 13.06 -1.64 -9.36
N GLN A 117 13.93 -1.10 -8.49
CA GLN A 117 15.25 -0.59 -8.90
C GLN A 117 16.22 -1.70 -9.34
N ASP A 118 16.05 -2.91 -8.79
CA ASP A 118 16.93 -4.05 -9.06
C ASP A 118 16.79 -4.61 -10.49
N PHE A 119 15.93 -4.01 -11.33
CA PHE A 119 15.72 -4.40 -12.72
C PHE A 119 17.04 -4.54 -13.50
N GLU A 120 17.98 -3.59 -13.32
CA GLU A 120 19.27 -3.60 -14.02
C GLU A 120 20.25 -4.67 -13.47
N TYR A 121 20.06 -5.13 -12.24
CA TYR A 121 20.93 -6.12 -11.59
C TYR A 121 20.40 -7.56 -11.66
N ARG A 122 19.08 -7.76 -11.83
CA ARG A 122 18.43 -9.08 -11.91
C ARG A 122 18.48 -9.65 -13.33
N GLY A 123 19.69 -9.82 -13.86
CA GLY A 123 20.03 -10.14 -15.26
C GLY A 123 19.43 -11.39 -15.92
N ASP A 124 18.37 -11.99 -15.38
CA ASP A 124 17.61 -13.08 -16.00
C ASP A 124 16.11 -12.77 -16.21
N GLY A 125 15.61 -11.60 -15.80
CA GLY A 125 14.20 -11.25 -15.94
C GLY A 125 13.25 -12.08 -15.06
N SER A 126 13.79 -12.91 -14.16
CA SER A 126 12.98 -13.66 -13.20
C SER A 126 12.68 -12.76 -11.99
N ASN A 127 11.40 -12.57 -11.68
CA ASN A 127 10.89 -11.73 -10.59
C ASN A 127 10.88 -10.21 -10.84
N TRP A 128 10.57 -9.80 -12.08
CA TRP A 128 10.04 -8.47 -12.39
C TRP A 128 8.69 -8.64 -13.10
N TRP A 129 7.71 -7.81 -12.75
CA TRP A 129 6.38 -7.84 -13.36
C TRP A 129 6.04 -6.49 -13.99
N GLU A 130 5.53 -6.51 -15.22
CA GLU A 130 4.98 -5.31 -15.86
C GLU A 130 3.86 -4.72 -15.00
N GLN A 131 3.10 -5.58 -14.31
CA GLN A 131 2.04 -5.24 -13.38
C GLN A 131 2.51 -4.47 -12.14
N GLU A 132 3.82 -4.40 -11.85
CA GLU A 132 4.35 -3.46 -10.83
C GLU A 132 3.92 -2.03 -11.16
N GLN A 133 3.89 -1.66 -12.44
CA GLN A 133 3.47 -0.34 -12.86
C GLN A 133 1.94 -0.24 -13.00
N PRO A 134 1.34 0.85 -12.51
CA PRO A 134 -0.08 1.10 -12.71
C PRO A 134 -0.44 1.23 -14.18
N THR A 135 -1.56 0.64 -14.56
CA THR A 135 -2.10 0.81 -15.91
C THR A 135 -2.86 2.14 -16.02
N HIS A 136 -3.01 2.63 -17.26
CA HIS A 136 -3.81 3.83 -17.50
C HIS A 136 -5.27 3.66 -17.05
N SER A 137 -5.84 2.45 -17.15
CA SER A 137 -7.20 2.17 -16.68
C SER A 137 -7.32 2.31 -15.16
N GLU A 138 -6.31 1.88 -14.40
CA GLU A 138 -6.30 2.04 -12.94
C GLU A 138 -6.19 3.52 -12.53
N ILE A 139 -5.45 4.32 -13.29
CA ILE A 139 -5.37 5.78 -13.08
C ILE A 139 -6.71 6.46 -13.39
N LEU A 140 -7.36 6.10 -14.50
CA LEU A 140 -8.69 6.64 -14.84
C LEU A 140 -9.74 6.24 -13.79
N GLU A 141 -9.76 4.98 -13.38
CA GLU A 141 -10.66 4.50 -12.33
C GLU A 141 -10.41 5.24 -11.01
N ALA A 142 -9.15 5.56 -10.67
CA ALA A 142 -8.83 6.37 -9.50
C ALA A 142 -9.41 7.79 -9.57
N ILE A 143 -9.35 8.41 -10.75
CA ILE A 143 -9.91 9.75 -10.98
C ILE A 143 -11.43 9.71 -10.80
N ASP A 144 -12.10 8.72 -11.40
CA ASP A 144 -13.56 8.56 -11.30
C ASP A 144 -13.99 8.31 -9.85
N ASN A 145 -13.32 7.39 -9.15
CA ASN A 145 -13.59 7.09 -7.75
C ASN A 145 -13.37 8.31 -6.85
N LEU A 146 -12.29 9.08 -7.04
CA LEU A 146 -12.08 10.31 -6.27
C LEU A 146 -13.16 11.36 -6.56
N ALA A 147 -13.60 11.47 -7.82
CA ALA A 147 -14.65 12.39 -8.22
C ALA A 147 -16.00 12.08 -7.55
N ASP A 148 -16.35 10.81 -7.37
CA ASP A 148 -17.56 10.38 -6.64
C ASP A 148 -17.58 10.87 -5.18
N TYR A 149 -16.39 11.07 -4.58
CA TYR A 149 -16.23 11.66 -3.25
C TYR A 149 -15.88 13.16 -3.30
N SER A 150 -16.15 13.84 -4.42
CA SER A 150 -15.82 15.26 -4.62
C SER A 150 -14.35 15.58 -4.31
N ASN A 151 -13.44 14.66 -4.67
CA ASN A 151 -12.01 14.71 -4.39
C ASN A 151 -11.68 14.93 -2.90
N THR A 152 -12.54 14.46 -1.99
CA THR A 152 -12.38 14.66 -0.54
C THR A 152 -12.35 13.32 0.18
N VAL A 153 -11.18 13.00 0.73
CA VAL A 153 -10.92 11.79 1.53
C VAL A 153 -10.21 12.19 2.83
N ASP A 154 -10.25 11.35 3.85
CA ASP A 154 -9.54 11.67 5.10
C ASP A 154 -8.03 11.40 4.96
N TYR A 155 -7.70 10.26 4.36
CA TYR A 155 -6.34 9.76 4.27
C TYR A 155 -6.02 9.24 2.88
N ILE A 156 -4.76 9.38 2.48
CA ILE A 156 -4.20 8.77 1.27
C ILE A 156 -3.11 7.78 1.71
N ILE A 157 -3.15 6.57 1.17
CA ILE A 157 -2.16 5.53 1.43
C ILE A 157 -1.64 5.00 0.09
N THR A 158 -0.35 5.17 -0.15
CA THR A 158 0.28 4.71 -1.40
C THR A 158 1.54 3.91 -1.10
N HIS A 159 2.04 3.17 -2.08
CA HIS A 159 3.40 2.62 -1.98
C HIS A 159 4.42 3.66 -2.43
N GLU A 160 4.31 4.15 -3.66
CA GLU A 160 5.18 5.20 -4.19
C GLU A 160 4.84 6.60 -3.63
N PRO A 161 5.84 7.46 -3.42
CA PRO A 161 5.62 8.88 -3.13
C PRO A 161 5.28 9.71 -4.38
N PRO A 162 4.71 10.92 -4.21
CA PRO A 162 4.67 11.96 -5.24
C PRO A 162 6.06 12.35 -5.76
N ALA A 163 6.13 12.83 -7.01
CA ALA A 163 7.38 13.17 -7.70
C ALA A 163 8.26 14.17 -6.92
N SER A 164 7.66 15.20 -6.36
CA SER A 164 8.34 16.25 -5.58
C SER A 164 8.92 15.73 -4.27
N LEU A 165 8.31 14.70 -3.68
CA LEU A 165 8.80 14.11 -2.43
C LEU A 165 9.98 13.18 -2.69
N LYS A 166 10.04 12.48 -3.82
CA LYS A 166 11.24 11.72 -4.23
C LYS A 166 12.48 12.61 -4.25
N ASP A 167 12.35 13.78 -4.86
CA ASP A 167 13.43 14.77 -4.96
C ASP A 167 13.85 15.29 -3.59
N CYS A 168 12.88 15.58 -2.71
CA CYS A 168 13.14 16.06 -1.35
C CYS A 168 13.84 14.99 -0.47
N LEU A 169 13.53 13.72 -0.70
CA LEU A 169 14.08 12.61 0.06
C LEU A 169 15.41 12.09 -0.52
N GLY A 170 15.74 12.46 -1.75
CA GLY A 170 16.91 11.92 -2.46
C GLY A 170 16.76 10.43 -2.79
N VAL A 171 15.52 9.94 -2.86
CA VAL A 171 15.20 8.54 -3.16
C VAL A 171 14.78 8.44 -4.62
N ASP A 172 15.46 7.59 -5.39
CA ASP A 172 15.11 7.22 -6.77
C ASP A 172 14.88 8.39 -7.71
N VAL A 173 15.68 9.45 -7.54
CA VAL A 173 15.53 10.74 -8.24
C VAL A 173 15.65 10.64 -9.77
N PHE A 174 16.23 9.57 -10.30
CA PHE A 174 16.37 9.32 -11.74
C PHE A 174 15.16 8.61 -12.35
N GLN A 175 14.29 8.04 -11.53
CA GLN A 175 13.11 7.30 -11.99
C GLN A 175 11.86 8.18 -11.88
N ARG A 176 11.24 8.45 -13.03
CA ARG A 176 9.97 9.17 -13.15
C ARG A 176 8.94 8.28 -13.83
N LEU A 177 7.98 7.82 -13.05
CA LEU A 177 6.83 7.04 -13.53
C LEU A 177 5.62 7.97 -13.74
N GLU A 178 4.68 7.55 -14.57
CA GLU A 178 3.40 8.26 -14.76
C GLU A 178 2.65 8.43 -13.43
N VAL A 179 2.71 7.42 -12.56
CA VAL A 179 2.08 7.47 -11.22
C VAL A 179 2.62 8.61 -10.35
N HIS A 180 3.91 8.98 -10.49
CA HIS A 180 4.48 10.08 -9.74
C HIS A 180 3.89 11.43 -10.16
N ALA A 181 3.62 11.61 -11.46
CA ALA A 181 2.96 12.79 -11.99
C ALA A 181 1.47 12.81 -11.60
N PHE A 182 0.79 11.66 -11.68
CA PHE A 182 -0.58 11.52 -11.20
C PHE A 182 -0.73 11.92 -9.73
N PHE A 183 0.20 11.51 -8.87
CA PHE A 183 0.21 11.91 -7.47
C PHE A 183 0.44 13.41 -7.25
N GLU A 184 1.22 14.08 -8.10
CA GLU A 184 1.31 15.55 -8.08
C GLU A 184 -0.03 16.21 -8.42
N ASP A 185 -0.83 15.59 -9.28
CA ASP A 185 -2.16 16.10 -9.59
C ASP A 185 -3.12 15.86 -8.42
N ILE A 186 -3.07 14.70 -7.74
CA ILE A 186 -3.81 14.45 -6.50
C ILE A 186 -3.49 15.52 -5.44
N ILE A 187 -2.22 15.91 -5.27
CA ILE A 187 -1.83 16.97 -4.33
C ILE A 187 -2.58 18.28 -4.62
N LYS A 188 -2.80 18.62 -5.88
CA LYS A 188 -3.43 19.87 -6.32
C LYS A 188 -4.96 19.84 -6.19
N VAL A 189 -5.58 18.68 -6.47
CA VAL A 189 -7.03 18.59 -6.65
C VAL A 189 -7.78 17.97 -5.48
N CYS A 190 -7.10 17.20 -4.62
CA CYS A 190 -7.73 16.48 -3.53
C CYS A 190 -7.57 17.18 -2.18
N TYR A 191 -8.62 17.10 -1.36
CA TYR A 191 -8.63 17.49 0.04
C TYR A 191 -8.44 16.26 0.92
N TYR A 192 -7.41 16.30 1.77
CA TYR A 192 -7.05 15.21 2.67
C TYR A 192 -6.25 15.70 3.87
N GLN A 193 -6.33 14.95 4.98
CA GLN A 193 -5.66 15.30 6.23
C GLN A 193 -4.19 14.87 6.21
N LYS A 194 -3.92 13.61 5.81
CA LYS A 194 -2.56 13.04 5.77
C LYS A 194 -2.40 12.04 4.62
N TRP A 195 -1.18 11.95 4.11
CA TRP A 195 -0.75 10.99 3.10
C TRP A 195 0.41 10.17 3.65
N PHE A 196 0.23 8.85 3.69
CA PHE A 196 1.26 7.88 4.08
C PHE A 196 1.76 7.13 2.85
N PHE A 197 3.07 6.97 2.73
CA PHE A 197 3.67 6.21 1.64
C PHE A 197 4.86 5.38 2.11
N GLY A 198 5.10 4.27 1.41
CA GLY A 198 6.20 3.34 1.67
C GLY A 198 7.44 3.66 0.83
N LYS A 199 8.05 2.62 0.24
CA LYS A 199 9.12 2.62 -0.78
C LYS A 199 10.48 3.15 -0.33
N CYS A 200 10.49 4.19 0.50
CA CYS A 200 11.70 4.95 0.82
C CYS A 200 12.55 4.29 1.92
N HIS A 201 12.06 3.23 2.58
CA HIS A 201 12.71 2.56 3.71
C HIS A 201 13.17 3.52 4.83
N ILE A 202 12.39 4.58 5.05
CA ILE A 202 12.63 5.57 6.11
C ILE A 202 11.32 5.99 6.76
N ASP A 203 11.38 6.25 8.06
CA ASP A 203 10.31 6.95 8.77
C ASP A 203 10.60 8.45 8.78
N LYS A 204 9.80 9.22 8.04
CA LYS A 204 9.98 10.66 7.97
C LYS A 204 8.67 11.40 7.79
N HIS A 205 8.42 12.34 8.71
CA HIS A 205 7.38 13.34 8.52
C HIS A 205 7.93 14.47 7.63
N ILE A 206 7.19 14.79 6.57
CA ILE A 206 7.54 15.79 5.56
C ILE A 206 6.42 16.85 5.55
N PRO A 207 6.74 18.16 5.40
CA PRO A 207 5.88 19.23 5.85
C PRO A 207 4.37 19.11 5.58
N ILE A 208 3.64 19.50 6.63
CA ILE A 208 2.18 19.58 6.85
C ILE A 208 1.43 18.25 6.87
N LYS A 209 1.56 17.39 5.86
CA LYS A 209 0.64 16.24 5.73
C LYS A 209 1.24 14.93 5.20
N PHE A 210 2.55 14.85 4.97
CA PHE A 210 3.16 13.69 4.31
C PHE A 210 4.03 12.86 5.26
N TYR A 211 3.93 11.54 5.14
CA TYR A 211 4.62 10.58 5.99
C TYR A 211 5.22 9.47 5.14
N ALA A 212 6.55 9.44 5.03
CA ALA A 212 7.26 8.24 4.64
C ALA A 212 7.22 7.27 5.83
N VAL A 213 6.83 6.03 5.60
CA VAL A 213 6.61 5.03 6.64
C VAL A 213 7.41 3.78 6.31
N PHE A 214 8.18 3.30 7.28
CA PHE A 214 8.90 2.05 7.18
C PHE A 214 8.66 1.22 8.45
N ASP A 215 9.37 1.52 9.53
CA ASP A 215 9.28 0.76 10.77
C ASP A 215 8.20 1.26 11.71
N HIS A 216 7.92 2.56 11.71
CA HIS A 216 6.98 3.18 12.63
C HIS A 216 5.52 2.78 12.29
N VAL A 217 4.68 2.78 13.33
CA VAL A 217 3.27 2.45 13.27
C VAL A 217 2.48 3.68 13.69
N TYR A 218 1.73 4.26 12.74
CA TYR A 218 0.95 5.46 12.96
C TYR A 218 -0.50 5.13 13.18
N GLN A 219 -1.07 5.53 14.33
CA GLN A 219 -2.51 5.49 14.51
C GLN A 219 -3.17 6.68 13.79
N LEU A 220 -4.15 6.41 12.94
CA LEU A 220 -4.99 7.43 12.32
C LEU A 220 -6.04 7.89 13.32
N LYS A 221 -6.16 9.21 13.50
CA LYS A 221 -7.12 9.82 14.44
C LYS A 221 -8.43 10.11 13.71
#